data_AF-A0A699X4N3-F1
#
_entry.id   AF-A0A699X4N3-F1
#
_cell.length_a   1.000
_cell.length_b   1.000
_cell.length_c   1.000
_cell.angle_alpha   90.00
_cell.angle_beta   90.00
_cell.angle_gamma   90.00
#
_symmetry.space_group_name_H-M   'P 1'
#
loop_
_entity.id
_entity.type
_entity.pdbx_description
1 polymer ?
#
loop_
_entity_poly.entity_id
_entity_poly.type
_entity_poly.pdbx_seq_one_letter_code
_entity_poly.pdbx_strand_id
1 'polypeptide(L)'
;QAVPSTAHGMLKFSVDGGIVTICSTILISAECVAVTTASKEIFKEAEVRHENFKVALHLNFSDQEVAIEGTLSVTGRTGLCSLLKENLDIFAWQPSDMTGVSRLVVEHR
;
A
#
# COMPACT_ATOMS: atom_id res chain seq x y z
N GLN A 1 -22.83 -3.67 4.47
CA GLN A 1 -22.03 -3.12 5.59
C GLN A 1 -21.03 -4.19 6.03
N ALA A 2 -19.78 -3.81 6.30
CA ALA A 2 -18.75 -4.73 6.77
C ALA A 2 -18.57 -4.63 8.29
N VAL A 3 -18.44 -5.78 8.97
CA VAL A 3 -18.28 -5.91 10.41
C VAL A 3 -16.96 -6.64 10.70
N PRO A 4 -15.92 -5.93 11.17
CA PRO A 4 -14.66 -6.54 11.58
C PRO A 4 -14.72 -7.09 13.01
N SER A 5 -14.00 -8.18 13.26
CA SER A 5 -13.73 -8.77 14.58
C SER A 5 -12.25 -9.03 14.72
N THR A 6 -11.54 -8.08 15.34
CA THR A 6 -10.09 -8.15 15.53
C THR A 6 -9.68 -9.35 16.38
N ALA A 7 -10.41 -9.62 17.46
CA ALA A 7 -10.12 -10.73 18.37
C ALA A 7 -10.18 -12.11 17.68
N HIS A 8 -11.00 -12.24 16.63
CA HIS A 8 -11.16 -13.48 15.87
C HIS A 8 -10.47 -13.42 14.50
N GLY A 9 -9.77 -12.32 14.19
CA GLY A 9 -9.14 -12.10 12.88
C GLY A 9 -10.13 -12.18 11.71
N MET A 10 -11.38 -11.71 11.88
CA MET A 10 -12.45 -11.98 10.92
C MET A 10 -13.08 -10.69 10.38
N LEU A 11 -13.49 -10.68 9.11
CA LEU A 11 -14.28 -9.61 8.50
C LEU A 11 -15.49 -10.20 7.80
N LYS A 12 -16.69 -9.71 8.13
CA LYS A 12 -17.94 -10.20 7.52
C LYS A 12 -18.66 -9.07 6.78
N PHE A 13 -19.24 -9.36 5.63
CA PHE A 13 -20.09 -8.40 4.92
C PHE A 13 -21.16 -9.09 4.08
N SER A 14 -22.30 -8.42 3.94
CA SER A 14 -23.43 -8.90 3.15
C SER A 14 -23.17 -8.75 1.64
N VAL A 15 -23.59 -9.75 0.87
CA VAL A 15 -23.68 -9.78 -0.59
C VAL A 15 -25.05 -10.36 -1.00
N ASP A 16 -25.46 -10.22 -2.26
CA ASP A 16 -26.77 -10.71 -2.72
C ASP A 16 -26.98 -12.22 -2.51
N GLY A 17 -25.88 -13.00 -2.42
CA GLY A 17 -25.88 -14.44 -2.14
C GLY A 17 -25.71 -14.84 -0.67
N GLY A 18 -25.65 -13.91 0.29
CA GLY A 18 -25.51 -14.22 1.71
C GLY A 18 -24.44 -13.39 2.43
N ILE A 19 -23.79 -13.98 3.43
CA ILE A 19 -22.73 -13.30 4.21
C ILE A 19 -21.39 -13.92 3.85
N VAL A 20 -20.51 -13.11 3.26
CA VAL A 20 -19.11 -13.48 3.05
C VAL A 20 -18.34 -13.26 4.35
N THR A 21 -17.44 -14.20 4.66
CA THR A 21 -16.56 -14.15 5.83
C THR A 21 -15.12 -14.33 5.37
N ILE A 22 -14.27 -13.34 5.64
CA ILE A 22 -12.82 -13.43 5.48
C ILE A 22 -12.22 -13.73 6.85
N CYS A 23 -11.42 -14.78 6.95
CA CYS A 23 -10.71 -15.17 8.17
C CYS A 23 -9.20 -15.03 7.95
N SER A 24 -8.53 -14.28 8.81
CA SER A 24 -7.08 -14.26 8.92
C SER A 24 -6.64 -15.45 9.78
N THR A 25 -5.57 -16.13 9.38
CA THR A 25 -4.93 -17.14 10.24
C THR A 25 -4.02 -16.44 11.23
N ILE A 26 -3.94 -16.96 12.46
CA ILE A 26 -3.14 -16.39 13.56
C ILE A 26 -1.66 -16.19 13.16
N LEU A 27 -1.15 -17.03 12.25
CA LEU A 27 0.18 -16.90 11.65
C LEU A 27 0.39 -15.56 10.93
N ILE A 28 -0.57 -15.12 10.11
CA ILE A 28 -0.50 -13.86 9.37
C ILE A 28 -0.53 -12.68 10.35
N SER A 29 -1.26 -12.78 11.46
CA SER A 29 -1.28 -11.72 12.48
C SER A 29 0.07 -11.54 13.16
N ALA A 30 0.79 -12.63 13.48
CA ALA A 30 2.11 -12.55 14.09
C ALA A 30 3.14 -11.98 13.10
N GLU A 31 3.08 -12.39 11.83
CA GLU A 31 3.93 -11.85 10.76
C GLU A 31 3.65 -10.35 10.52
N CYS A 32 2.38 -9.93 10.46
CA CYS A 32 2.02 -8.52 10.32
C CYS A 32 2.48 -7.69 11.54
N VAL A 33 2.33 -8.22 12.75
CA VAL A 33 2.83 -7.55 13.96
C VAL A 33 4.35 -7.43 13.90
N ALA A 34 5.07 -8.49 13.51
CA ALA A 34 6.53 -8.50 13.38
C ALA A 34 7.01 -7.45 12.35
N VAL A 35 6.36 -7.38 11.18
CA VAL A 35 6.65 -6.36 10.15
C VAL A 35 6.39 -4.95 10.68
N THR A 36 5.30 -4.74 11.42
CA THR A 36 4.95 -3.44 11.99
C THR A 36 5.93 -3.02 13.10
N THR A 37 6.34 -3.95 13.96
CA THR A 37 7.33 -3.68 15.02
C THR A 37 8.73 -3.48 14.46
N ALA A 38 9.13 -4.24 13.45
CA ALA A 38 10.41 -4.04 12.76
C ALA A 38 10.44 -2.68 12.06
N SER A 39 9.35 -2.31 11.39
CA SER A 39 9.19 -0.97 10.80
C SER A 39 9.31 0.13 11.87
N LYS A 40 8.64 -0.03 13.01
CA LYS A 40 8.69 0.95 14.12
C LYS A 40 10.07 1.07 14.79
N GLU A 41 10.85 -0.01 14.85
CA GLU A 41 12.24 0.04 15.34
C GLU A 41 13.18 0.74 14.34
N ILE A 42 12.94 0.58 13.03
CA ILE A 42 13.68 1.29 11.98
C ILE A 42 13.37 2.80 11.99
N PHE A 43 12.19 3.22 12.44
CA PHE A 43 11.78 4.63 12.50
C PHE A 43 12.20 5.39 13.78
N LYS A 44 13.08 4.83 14.62
CA LYS A 44 13.76 5.61 15.68
C LYS A 44 14.99 6.38 15.17
N GLU A 45 15.00 6.75 13.89
CA GLU A 45 16.01 7.66 13.35
C GLU A 45 15.49 9.08 13.46
N ALA A 46 16.37 9.98 13.92
CA ALA A 46 16.09 11.39 14.12
C ALA A 46 15.39 12.01 12.89
N GLU A 47 14.64 13.09 13.12
CA GLU A 47 13.96 13.91 12.13
C GLU A 47 14.98 14.57 11.17
N VAL A 48 15.63 13.75 10.35
CA VAL A 48 16.37 14.14 9.17
C VAL A 48 15.30 14.26 8.10
N ARG A 49 15.20 15.44 7.47
CA ARG A 49 14.35 15.63 6.30
C ARG A 49 14.84 14.69 5.21
N HIS A 50 14.23 13.52 5.11
CA HIS A 50 14.56 12.54 4.11
C HIS A 50 14.09 13.06 2.76
N GLU A 51 15.04 13.19 1.84
CA GLU A 51 14.79 13.64 0.48
C GLU A 51 13.98 12.58 -0.27
N ASN A 52 12.76 12.96 -0.65
CA ASN A 52 11.88 12.15 -1.49
C ASN A 52 12.62 11.78 -2.78
N PHE A 53 12.67 10.49 -3.08
CA PHE A 53 13.26 10.02 -4.33
C PHE A 53 12.18 10.00 -5.42
N LYS A 54 12.48 10.64 -6.55
CA LYS A 54 11.60 10.72 -7.71
C LYS A 54 11.98 9.67 -8.74
N VAL A 55 11.00 8.96 -9.28
CA VAL A 55 11.21 7.97 -10.33
C VAL A 55 10.18 8.12 -11.45
N ALA A 56 10.67 8.18 -12.69
CA ALA A 56 9.85 7.97 -13.87
C ALA A 56 9.63 6.47 -14.08
N LEU A 57 8.40 6.02 -13.88
CA LEU A 57 8.04 4.60 -14.04
C LEU A 57 7.75 4.26 -15.51
N HIS A 58 7.20 5.21 -16.26
CA HIS A 58 6.79 5.00 -17.64
C HIS A 58 7.72 5.75 -18.62
N LEU A 59 8.37 5.02 -19.52
CA LEU A 59 9.35 5.57 -20.48
C LEU A 59 8.75 6.65 -21.40
N ASN A 60 7.47 6.53 -21.78
CA ASN A 60 6.81 7.50 -22.66
C ASN A 60 6.31 8.77 -21.93
N PHE A 61 6.35 8.77 -20.59
CA PHE A 61 5.90 9.88 -19.73
C PHE A 61 6.97 10.19 -18.70
N SER A 62 8.18 10.48 -19.16
CA SER A 62 9.36 10.70 -18.30
C SER A 62 9.24 11.95 -17.42
N ASP A 63 8.35 12.87 -17.79
CA ASP A 63 7.96 14.04 -17.03
C ASP A 63 7.00 13.72 -15.86
N GLN A 64 6.36 12.55 -15.88
CA GLN A 64 5.44 12.10 -14.84
C GLN A 64 6.16 11.26 -13.78
N GLU A 65 6.91 11.94 -12.92
CA GLU A 65 7.67 11.31 -11.83
C GLU A 65 6.79 11.02 -10.61
N VAL A 66 6.94 9.82 -10.04
CA VAL A 66 6.34 9.45 -8.75
C VAL A 66 7.34 9.75 -7.64
N ALA A 67 6.91 10.52 -6.65
CA ALA A 67 7.68 10.74 -5.42
C ALA A 67 7.41 9.58 -4.46
N ILE A 68 8.46 8.85 -4.09
CA ILE A 68 8.41 7.81 -3.08
C ILE A 68 8.91 8.41 -1.78
N GLU A 69 7.98 8.61 -0.84
CA GLU A 69 8.26 9.11 0.50
C GLU A 69 8.71 7.95 1.40
N GLY A 70 9.86 8.10 2.08
CA GLY A 70 10.35 7.14 3.06
C GLY A 70 11.87 6.91 3.08
N THR A 71 12.35 6.35 4.19
CA THR A 71 13.73 5.94 4.47
C THR A 71 14.07 4.58 3.84
N LEU A 72 13.77 4.41 2.56
CA LEU A 72 14.16 3.18 1.87
C LEU A 72 15.66 3.16 1.60
N SER A 73 16.30 2.04 1.94
CA SER A 73 17.68 1.75 1.53
C SER A 73 17.80 1.73 0.01
N VAL A 74 19.02 1.84 -0.53
CA VAL A 74 19.27 1.76 -1.99
C VAL A 74 18.71 0.46 -2.60
N THR A 75 18.87 -0.66 -1.90
CA THR A 75 18.29 -1.95 -2.29
C THR A 75 16.77 -1.91 -2.27
N GLY A 76 16.17 -1.32 -1.23
CA GLY A 76 14.72 -1.14 -1.13
C GLY A 76 14.15 -0.24 -2.23
N ARG A 77 14.82 0.88 -2.54
CA ARG A 77 14.47 1.78 -3.65
C ARG A 77 14.53 1.05 -4.99
N THR A 78 15.58 0.28 -5.22
CA THR A 78 15.72 -0.51 -6.46
C THR A 78 14.61 -1.56 -6.57
N GLY A 79 14.37 -2.33 -5.50
CA GLY A 79 13.33 -3.37 -5.48
C GLY A 79 11.92 -2.79 -5.68
N LEU A 80 11.60 -1.69 -5.01
CA LEU A 80 10.32 -1.00 -5.17
C LEU A 80 10.15 -0.45 -6.59
N CYS A 81 11.19 0.17 -7.16
CA CYS A 81 11.15 0.65 -8.54
C CYS A 81 10.91 -0.49 -9.55
N SER A 82 11.54 -1.65 -9.35
CA SER A 82 11.29 -2.83 -10.20
C SER A 82 9.85 -3.31 -10.06
N LEU A 83 9.34 -3.46 -8.82
CA LEU A 83 7.96 -3.87 -8.55
C LEU A 83 6.96 -2.94 -9.24
N LEU A 84 7.14 -1.62 -9.10
CA LEU A 84 6.25 -0.63 -9.70
C LEU A 84 6.29 -0.66 -11.23
N LYS A 85 7.46 -0.93 -11.82
CA LYS A 85 7.61 -1.08 -13.28
C LYS A 85 6.98 -2.36 -13.81
N GLU A 86 7.10 -3.46 -13.08
CA GLU A 86 6.53 -4.76 -13.46
C GLU A 86 5.00 -4.78 -13.37
N ASN A 87 4.41 -3.95 -12.50
CA ASN A 87 2.97 -3.88 -12.24
C ASN A 87 2.37 -2.54 -12.67
N LEU A 88 2.92 -1.93 -13.74
CA LEU A 88 2.48 -0.63 -14.22
C LEU A 88 0.98 -0.61 -14.56
N ASP A 89 0.42 -1.68 -15.09
CA ASP A 89 -1.00 -1.82 -15.40
C ASP A 89 -1.91 -1.71 -14.16
N ILE A 90 -1.40 -2.04 -12.98
CA ILE A 90 -2.12 -1.94 -11.71
C ILE A 90 -2.01 -0.52 -11.13
N PHE A 91 -0.86 0.14 -11.30
CA PHE A 91 -0.54 1.43 -10.65
C PHE A 91 -0.65 2.65 -11.56
N ALA A 92 -0.76 2.48 -12.88
CA ALA A 92 -0.85 3.56 -13.86
C ALA A 92 -2.31 3.96 -14.13
N TRP A 93 -3.05 4.30 -13.08
CA TRP A 93 -4.39 4.85 -13.25
C TRP A 93 -4.27 6.26 -13.81
N GLN A 94 -4.87 6.49 -14.97
CA GLN A 94 -5.02 7.83 -15.50
C GLN A 94 -6.10 8.58 -14.69
N PRO A 95 -6.06 9.92 -14.61
CA PRO A 95 -7.13 10.70 -14.00
C PRO A 95 -8.52 10.37 -14.58
N SER A 96 -8.58 9.97 -15.85
CA SER A 96 -9.80 9.46 -16.50
C SER A 96 -10.34 8.19 -15.85
N ASP A 97 -9.47 7.27 -15.43
CA ASP A 97 -9.84 5.99 -14.80
C ASP A 97 -10.41 6.19 -13.38
N MET A 98 -10.07 7.31 -12.76
CA MET A 98 -10.58 7.73 -11.45
C MET A 98 -11.95 8.43 -11.55
N THR A 99 -12.44 8.73 -12.76
CA THR A 99 -13.69 9.50 -12.93
C THR A 99 -14.88 8.68 -12.43
N GLY A 100 -15.50 9.13 -11.33
CA GLY A 100 -16.63 8.45 -10.69
C GLY A 100 -16.25 7.57 -9.50
N VAL A 101 -14.95 7.37 -9.23
CA VAL A 101 -14.49 6.70 -8.01
C VAL A 101 -14.55 7.68 -6.84
N SER A 102 -15.24 7.32 -5.76
CA SER A 102 -15.41 8.19 -4.60
C SER A 102 -14.08 8.49 -3.91
N ARG A 103 -13.86 9.75 -3.52
CA ARG A 103 -12.68 10.19 -2.75
C ARG A 103 -12.45 9.37 -1.48
N LEU A 104 -13.52 8.91 -0.83
CA LEU A 104 -13.45 8.05 0.35
C LEU A 104 -12.78 6.70 0.11
N VAL A 105 -12.67 6.25 -1.15
CA VAL A 105 -12.06 4.98 -1.53
C VAL A 105 -10.61 5.16 -1.97
N VAL A 106 -10.29 6.30 -2.59
CA VAL A 106 -8.95 6.56 -3.15
C VAL A 106 -8.01 7.26 -2.18
N GLU A 107 -8.53 7.98 -1.18
CA GLU A 107 -7.72 8.62 -0.16
C GLU A 107 -7.59 7.70 1.07
N HIS A 108 -6.35 7.37 1.44
CA HIS A 108 -6.06 6.78 2.74
C HIS A 108 -6.18 7.88 3.82
N ARG A 109 -6.97 7.64 4.86
CA ARG A 109 -7.15 8.54 6.01
C ARG A 109 -6.16 8.30 7.14
#